data_AF-A0A9D8MZC3-F1
#
_entry.id   AF-A0A9D8MZC3-F1
#
_cell.length_a   1.000
_cell.length_b   1.000
_cell.length_c   1.000
_cell.angle_alpha   90.00
_cell.angle_beta   90.00
_cell.angle_gamma   90.00
#
_symmetry.space_group_name_H-M   'P 1'
#
loop_
_entity.id
_entity.type
_entity.pdbx_description
1 polymer ?
#
loop_
_entity_poly.entity_id
_entity_poly.type
_entity_poly.pdbx_seq_one_letter_code
_entity_poly.pdbx_strand_id
1 'polypeptide(L)'
;MATNYFPKKSESSPMIYAYEDKYDPNLKGILKVGYTTIGVQERVRQQYNIVRPGEPPYRILVEESAMRQDGTSFVDHDVHRALVKMGCQHIEGEWYRCTPQQVRSAVVAVRERLDVAWHRDQTFDMRQEQRAAVDKTEAYFKSYAKEQGRTPHFLWNCKMRFGKTFTTYQLAKRMKWTRILVLTFKPAVAQAWEEDLMTHVDFDGWQFIARNLEATIDYQFEHADKTRPLVVFGSFQDFLGKNTANGGMKLKHEWA
;
A
#
# COMPACT_ATOMS: atom_id res chain seq x y z
N MET A 1 -34.80 -0.25 37.28
CA MET A 1 -34.60 0.40 35.97
C MET A 1 -33.22 0.00 35.48
N ALA A 2 -33.12 -0.77 34.38
CA ALA A 2 -31.84 -1.23 33.87
C ALA A 2 -31.09 -0.07 33.21
N THR A 3 -29.93 0.28 33.76
CA THR A 3 -29.00 1.25 33.19
C THR A 3 -28.33 0.62 31.96
N ASN A 4 -28.56 1.19 30.78
CA ASN A 4 -27.93 0.77 29.53
C ASN A 4 -26.43 1.08 29.56
N TYR A 5 -25.62 0.07 29.85
CA TYR A 5 -24.14 0.13 29.92
C TYR A 5 -23.44 0.10 28.56
N PHE A 6 -24.17 0.02 27.44
CA PHE A 6 -23.58 0.01 26.10
C PHE A 6 -23.85 1.33 25.37
N PRO A 7 -22.83 1.98 24.77
CA PRO A 7 -23.07 3.10 23.88
C PRO A 7 -24.03 2.67 22.77
N LYS A 8 -25.02 3.52 22.43
CA LYS A 8 -25.92 3.25 21.30
C LYS A 8 -25.07 3.02 20.06
N LYS A 9 -25.26 1.86 19.41
CA LYS A 9 -24.65 1.53 18.13
C LYS A 9 -24.85 2.73 17.19
N SER A 10 -23.78 3.30 16.65
CA SER A 10 -23.92 4.30 15.59
C SER A 10 -24.72 3.66 14.44
N GLU A 11 -25.78 4.32 13.98
CA GLU A 11 -26.63 3.84 12.87
C GLU A 11 -25.90 3.78 11.51
N SER A 12 -24.63 4.16 11.48
CA SER A 12 -23.77 4.03 10.31
C SER A 12 -23.62 2.56 9.93
N SER A 13 -24.18 2.17 8.79
CA SER A 13 -23.92 0.87 8.15
C SER A 13 -22.83 1.11 7.10
N PRO A 14 -21.55 0.85 7.43
CA PRO A 14 -20.47 1.10 6.49
C PRO A 14 -20.52 0.06 5.36
N MET A 15 -20.48 0.54 4.12
CA MET A 15 -20.64 -0.28 2.92
C MET A 15 -19.53 0.04 1.92
N ILE A 16 -19.04 -1.01 1.26
CA ILE A 16 -18.27 -0.90 0.03
C ILE A 16 -19.21 -1.10 -1.15
N TYR A 17 -19.09 -0.25 -2.15
CA TYR A 17 -19.86 -0.36 -3.37
C TYR A 17 -18.99 -0.28 -4.61
N ALA A 18 -19.47 -0.86 -5.70
CA ALA A 18 -18.93 -0.62 -7.02
C ALA A 18 -20.02 -0.40 -8.05
N TYR A 19 -19.81 0.57 -8.94
CA TYR A 19 -20.73 0.86 -10.04
C TYR A 19 -19.99 1.08 -11.35
N GLU A 20 -20.70 0.85 -12.44
CA GLU A 20 -20.30 1.21 -13.80
C GLU A 20 -21.14 2.38 -14.31
N ASP A 21 -20.58 3.18 -15.22
CA ASP A 21 -21.34 4.14 -16.01
C ASP A 21 -21.96 3.43 -17.23
N LYS A 22 -23.25 3.66 -17.50
CA LYS A 22 -23.98 3.00 -18.60
C LYS A 22 -23.68 3.62 -19.96
N TYR A 23 -23.30 4.88 -20.01
CA TYR A 23 -23.35 5.68 -21.24
C TYR A 23 -21.97 6.11 -21.73
N ASP A 24 -20.97 6.22 -20.86
CA ASP A 24 -19.61 6.56 -21.28
C ASP A 24 -18.88 5.33 -21.88
N PRO A 25 -18.58 5.34 -23.20
CA PRO A 25 -17.89 4.22 -23.84
C PRO A 25 -16.47 4.02 -23.31
N ASN A 26 -15.82 5.07 -22.79
CA ASN A 26 -14.45 5.01 -22.27
C ASN A 26 -14.38 4.29 -20.92
N LEU A 27 -15.51 4.22 -20.19
CA LEU A 27 -15.61 3.57 -18.89
C LEU A 27 -16.09 2.11 -18.98
N LYS A 28 -16.24 1.56 -20.19
CA LYS A 28 -16.69 0.19 -20.40
C LYS A 28 -15.71 -0.82 -19.78
N GLY A 29 -16.20 -1.64 -18.84
CA GLY A 29 -15.40 -2.62 -18.11
C GLY A 29 -14.52 -2.03 -17.01
N ILE A 30 -14.79 -0.78 -16.61
CA ILE A 30 -14.12 -0.09 -15.50
C ILE A 30 -15.16 0.19 -14.43
N LEU A 31 -14.84 -0.15 -13.18
CA LEU A 31 -15.71 0.05 -12.03
C LEU A 31 -15.12 1.12 -11.11
N LYS A 32 -15.96 2.03 -10.63
CA LYS A 32 -15.62 2.89 -9.50
C LYS A 32 -15.90 2.13 -8.22
N VAL A 33 -14.92 2.02 -7.33
CA VAL A 33 -15.04 1.30 -6.05
C VAL A 33 -14.92 2.31 -4.91
N GLY A 34 -15.93 2.40 -4.05
CA GLY A 34 -15.96 3.43 -3.01
C GLY A 34 -16.60 2.98 -1.69
N TYR A 35 -16.47 3.83 -0.68
CA TYR A 35 -17.00 3.63 0.67
C TYR A 35 -18.13 4.61 1.04
N THR A 36 -19.11 4.15 1.83
CA THR A 36 -20.20 4.99 2.34
C THR A 36 -20.72 4.52 3.69
N THR A 37 -21.32 5.44 4.47
CA THR A 37 -22.03 5.17 5.73
C THR A 37 -23.50 5.59 5.70
N ILE A 38 -23.93 6.30 4.66
CA ILE A 38 -25.28 6.90 4.51
C ILE A 38 -26.20 6.11 3.56
N GLY A 39 -25.66 5.09 2.88
CA GLY A 39 -26.36 4.31 1.87
C GLY A 39 -25.69 4.41 0.49
N VAL A 40 -25.68 3.31 -0.25
CA VAL A 40 -24.98 3.24 -1.55
C VAL A 40 -25.68 4.07 -2.61
N GLN A 41 -27.00 3.93 -2.75
CA GLN A 41 -27.79 4.69 -3.72
C GLN A 41 -27.65 6.21 -3.52
N GLU A 42 -27.74 6.67 -2.26
CA GLU A 42 -27.60 8.09 -1.94
C GLU A 42 -26.18 8.60 -2.24
N ARG A 43 -25.15 7.86 -1.85
CA ARG A 43 -23.75 8.23 -2.11
C ARG A 43 -23.45 8.31 -3.60
N VAL A 44 -23.86 7.31 -4.39
CA VAL A 44 -23.61 7.32 -5.84
C VAL A 44 -24.38 8.47 -6.48
N ARG A 45 -25.63 8.71 -6.08
CA ARG A 45 -26.40 9.87 -6.57
C ARG A 45 -25.73 11.21 -6.28
N GLN A 46 -25.14 11.40 -5.09
CA GLN A 46 -24.42 12.63 -4.74
C GLN A 46 -23.18 12.89 -5.62
N GLN A 47 -22.57 11.85 -6.19
CA GLN A 47 -21.43 12.00 -7.10
C GLN A 47 -21.83 12.50 -8.49
N TYR A 48 -23.10 12.35 -8.86
CA TYR A 48 -23.64 12.87 -10.11
C TYR A 48 -24.29 14.24 -9.86
N ASN A 49 -23.60 15.31 -10.28
CA ASN A 49 -24.04 16.70 -10.10
C ASN A 49 -25.33 17.10 -10.84
N ILE A 50 -25.96 16.18 -11.61
CA ILE A 50 -27.09 16.50 -12.49
C ILE A 50 -28.23 15.52 -12.21
N VAL A 51 -29.34 16.03 -11.66
CA VAL A 51 -30.60 15.29 -11.61
C VAL A 51 -31.18 15.27 -13.03
N ARG A 52 -31.11 14.12 -13.70
CA ARG A 52 -31.71 13.93 -15.03
C ARG A 52 -33.08 13.26 -14.89
N PRO A 53 -34.10 13.68 -15.66
CA PRO A 53 -35.32 12.91 -15.80
C PRO A 53 -35.00 11.58 -16.50
N GLY A 54 -35.44 10.45 -15.94
CA GLY A 54 -35.25 9.11 -16.52
C GLY A 54 -34.40 8.17 -15.66
N GLU A 55 -33.89 7.09 -16.29
CA GLU A 55 -33.06 6.11 -15.59
C GLU A 55 -31.70 6.69 -15.14
N PRO A 56 -31.17 6.25 -13.99
CA PRO A 56 -29.84 6.65 -13.55
C PRO A 56 -28.75 6.31 -14.58
N PRO A 57 -27.74 7.17 -14.76
CA PRO A 57 -26.64 6.94 -15.71
C PRO A 57 -25.64 5.88 -15.26
N TYR A 58 -25.84 5.30 -14.08
CA TYR A 58 -24.98 4.29 -13.49
C TYR A 58 -25.76 3.01 -13.18
N ARG A 59 -25.00 1.93 -12.98
CA ARG A 59 -25.51 0.68 -12.44
C ARG A 59 -24.61 0.23 -11.29
N ILE A 60 -25.19 0.12 -10.09
CA ILE A 60 -24.51 -0.47 -8.93
C ILE A 60 -24.48 -1.98 -9.13
N LEU A 61 -23.28 -2.56 -9.06
CA LEU A 61 -23.01 -3.98 -9.31
C LEU A 61 -22.57 -4.73 -8.05
N VAL A 62 -21.97 -3.99 -7.10
CA VAL A 62 -21.51 -4.51 -5.82
C VAL A 62 -22.00 -3.59 -4.72
N GLU A 63 -22.54 -4.20 -3.68
CA GLU A 63 -22.93 -3.57 -2.42
C GLU A 63 -22.66 -4.61 -1.33
N GLU A 64 -21.63 -4.36 -0.53
CA GLU A 64 -21.14 -5.30 0.48
C GLU A 64 -20.87 -4.56 1.79
N SER A 65 -21.12 -5.23 2.92
CA SER A 65 -20.83 -4.64 4.22
C SER A 65 -19.33 -4.50 4.44
N ALA A 66 -18.90 -3.32 4.90
CA ALA A 66 -17.53 -3.04 5.30
C ALA A 66 -17.27 -3.38 6.78
N MET A 67 -18.14 -4.20 7.39
CA MET A 67 -17.99 -4.69 8.77
C MET A 67 -17.28 -6.04 8.79
N ARG A 68 -16.35 -6.22 9.72
CA ARG A 68 -15.69 -7.48 10.04
C ARG A 68 -16.42 -8.23 11.15
N GLN A 69 -16.12 -9.51 11.30
CA GLN A 69 -16.71 -10.37 12.36
C GLN A 69 -16.35 -9.90 13.77
N ASP A 70 -15.19 -9.25 13.94
CA ASP A 70 -14.73 -8.67 15.21
C ASP A 70 -15.40 -7.31 15.56
N GLY A 71 -16.31 -6.83 14.70
CA GLY A 71 -17.01 -5.55 14.87
C GLY A 71 -16.23 -4.33 14.40
N THR A 72 -14.99 -4.48 13.94
CA THR A 72 -14.25 -3.40 13.28
C THR A 72 -14.77 -3.18 11.85
N SER A 73 -14.55 -1.99 11.31
CA SER A 73 -14.84 -1.69 9.90
C SER A 73 -13.55 -1.49 9.09
N PHE A 74 -13.69 -1.56 7.78
CA PHE A 74 -12.65 -1.22 6.81
C PHE A 74 -13.17 -0.22 5.78
N VAL A 75 -12.25 0.39 5.03
CA VAL A 75 -12.58 1.41 4.02
C VAL A 75 -12.22 0.92 2.62
N ASP A 76 -12.67 1.66 1.61
CA ASP A 76 -12.40 1.39 0.21
C ASP A 76 -10.91 1.35 -0.12
N HIS A 77 -10.10 2.16 0.57
CA HIS A 77 -8.64 2.11 0.40
C HIS A 77 -8.05 0.71 0.68
N ASP A 78 -8.64 -0.07 1.60
CA ASP A 78 -8.20 -1.44 1.86
C ASP A 78 -8.57 -2.37 0.70
N VAL A 79 -9.76 -2.18 0.13
CA VAL A 79 -10.26 -2.92 -1.04
C VAL A 79 -9.48 -2.56 -2.30
N HIS A 80 -9.11 -1.30 -2.47
CA HIS A 80 -8.24 -0.82 -3.55
C HIS A 80 -6.89 -1.54 -3.51
N ARG A 81 -6.27 -1.67 -2.33
CA ARG A 81 -5.03 -2.43 -2.17
C ARG A 81 -5.22 -3.89 -2.56
N ALA A 82 -6.31 -4.53 -2.13
CA ALA A 82 -6.61 -5.91 -2.50
C ALA A 82 -6.84 -6.06 -4.01
N LEU A 83 -7.53 -5.13 -4.67
CA LEU A 83 -7.75 -5.15 -6.12
C LEU A 83 -6.43 -5.06 -6.90
N VAL A 84 -5.54 -4.16 -6.51
CA VAL A 84 -4.20 -4.05 -7.12
C VAL A 84 -3.40 -5.33 -6.89
N LYS A 85 -3.42 -5.89 -5.66
CA LYS A 85 -2.77 -7.18 -5.36
C LYS A 85 -3.32 -8.31 -6.24
N MET A 86 -4.63 -8.31 -6.51
CA MET A 86 -5.31 -9.24 -7.43
C MET A 86 -5.07 -8.97 -8.93
N GLY A 87 -4.19 -8.03 -9.29
CA GLY A 87 -3.84 -7.73 -10.68
C GLY A 87 -4.88 -6.89 -11.42
N CYS A 88 -5.79 -6.21 -10.72
CA CYS A 88 -6.72 -5.28 -11.35
C CYS A 88 -6.00 -3.98 -11.70
N GLN A 89 -6.10 -3.55 -12.96
CA GLN A 89 -5.44 -2.33 -13.43
C GLN A 89 -6.10 -1.08 -12.81
N HIS A 90 -5.32 -0.28 -12.09
CA HIS A 90 -5.71 1.05 -11.63
C HIS A 90 -5.67 2.03 -12.81
N ILE A 91 -6.76 2.79 -13.01
CA ILE A 91 -6.86 3.76 -14.10
C ILE A 91 -6.56 5.16 -13.58
N GLU A 92 -7.44 5.68 -12.72
CA GLU A 92 -7.30 6.98 -12.09
C GLU A 92 -8.25 7.10 -10.89
N GLY A 93 -7.81 7.73 -9.80
CA GLY A 93 -8.64 7.92 -8.61
C GLY A 93 -9.15 6.59 -8.04
N GLU A 94 -10.48 6.42 -8.03
CA GLU A 94 -11.17 5.24 -7.50
C GLU A 94 -11.65 4.27 -8.60
N TRP A 95 -11.13 4.43 -9.83
CA TRP A 95 -11.54 3.64 -11.01
C TRP A 95 -10.56 2.51 -11.31
N TYR A 96 -11.09 1.30 -11.44
CA TYR A 96 -10.32 0.08 -11.68
C TYR A 96 -10.92 -0.71 -12.83
N ARG A 97 -10.07 -1.25 -13.71
CA ARG A 97 -10.49 -2.25 -14.69
C ARG A 97 -10.60 -3.60 -13.98
N CYS A 98 -11.79 -3.91 -13.51
CA CYS A 98 -12.08 -5.13 -12.76
C CYS A 98 -13.52 -5.61 -12.98
N THR A 99 -13.77 -6.86 -12.63
CA THR A 99 -15.12 -7.44 -12.65
C THR A 99 -15.79 -7.28 -11.28
N PRO A 100 -17.14 -7.29 -11.20
CA PRO A 100 -17.85 -7.28 -9.93
C PRO A 100 -17.43 -8.44 -9.00
N GLN A 101 -17.09 -9.59 -9.60
CA GLN A 101 -16.61 -10.75 -8.86
C GLN A 101 -15.25 -10.49 -8.21
N GLN A 102 -14.31 -9.86 -8.93
CA GLN A 102 -13.00 -9.47 -8.35
C GLN A 102 -13.17 -8.47 -7.21
N VAL A 103 -14.10 -7.51 -7.32
CA VAL A 103 -14.40 -6.59 -6.22
C VAL A 103 -14.96 -7.33 -5.01
N ARG A 104 -15.92 -8.25 -5.20
CA ARG A 104 -16.43 -9.08 -4.10
C ARG A 104 -15.34 -9.93 -3.46
N SER A 105 -14.48 -10.55 -4.25
CA SER A 105 -13.32 -11.30 -3.78
C SER A 105 -12.34 -10.42 -3.00
N ALA A 106 -12.06 -9.20 -3.46
CA ALA A 106 -11.23 -8.23 -2.75
C ALA A 106 -11.86 -7.81 -1.42
N VAL A 107 -13.17 -7.56 -1.39
CA VAL A 107 -13.91 -7.27 -0.15
C VAL A 107 -13.84 -8.43 0.82
N VAL A 108 -14.04 -9.67 0.35
CA VAL A 108 -13.90 -10.88 1.17
C VAL A 108 -12.48 -10.99 1.71
N ALA A 109 -11.47 -10.80 0.86
CA ALA A 109 -10.07 -10.89 1.29
C ALA A 109 -9.74 -9.86 2.37
N VAL A 110 -10.21 -8.62 2.23
CA VAL A 110 -10.03 -7.57 3.25
C VAL A 110 -10.82 -7.86 4.52
N ARG A 111 -12.04 -8.38 4.39
CA ARG A 111 -12.92 -8.69 5.53
C ARG A 111 -12.37 -9.84 6.37
N GLU A 112 -11.91 -10.89 5.71
CA GLU A 112 -11.36 -12.11 6.33
C GLU A 112 -9.86 -12.01 6.59
N ARG A 113 -9.23 -10.85 6.30
CA ARG A 113 -7.78 -10.60 6.44
C ARG A 113 -6.92 -11.66 5.74
N LEU A 114 -7.39 -12.10 4.57
CA LEU A 114 -6.63 -13.00 3.70
C LEU A 114 -5.54 -12.20 3.00
N ASP A 115 -4.30 -12.66 3.14
CA ASP A 115 -3.18 -12.09 2.40
C ASP A 115 -3.36 -12.36 0.90
N VAL A 116 -3.80 -11.35 0.16
CA VAL A 116 -3.82 -11.40 -1.30
C VAL A 116 -2.36 -11.34 -1.77
N ALA A 117 -1.89 -12.42 -2.40
CA ALA A 117 -0.56 -12.43 -3.01
C ALA A 117 -0.47 -11.33 -4.07
N TRP A 118 0.62 -10.56 -4.05
CA TRP A 118 0.91 -9.58 -5.10
C TRP A 118 1.16 -10.31 -6.43
N HIS A 119 0.46 -9.91 -7.49
CA HIS A 119 0.85 -10.30 -8.84
C HIS A 119 2.09 -9.50 -9.27
N ARG A 120 3.18 -10.20 -9.61
CA ARG A 120 4.39 -9.59 -10.17
C ARG A 120 4.28 -9.52 -11.69
N ASP A 121 3.85 -8.39 -12.22
CA ASP A 121 3.63 -8.16 -13.65
C ASP A 121 4.53 -7.06 -14.24
N GLN A 122 5.22 -6.28 -13.39
CA GLN A 122 6.12 -5.23 -13.86
C GLN A 122 7.48 -5.82 -14.29
N THR A 123 7.84 -5.59 -15.56
CA THR A 123 9.05 -6.12 -16.20
C THR A 123 9.93 -5.05 -16.83
N PHE A 124 9.78 -3.78 -16.45
CA PHE A 124 10.52 -2.69 -17.09
C PHE A 124 11.97 -2.62 -16.63
N ASP A 125 12.89 -2.32 -17.53
CA ASP A 125 14.30 -2.16 -17.21
C ASP A 125 14.63 -0.77 -16.65
N MET A 126 15.80 -0.66 -16.02
CA MET A 126 16.38 0.63 -15.64
C MET A 126 16.63 1.52 -16.87
N ARG A 127 16.17 2.78 -16.79
CA ARG A 127 16.50 3.83 -17.77
C ARG A 127 18.01 4.12 -17.76
N GLN A 128 18.51 4.77 -18.81
CA GLN A 128 19.94 5.07 -18.93
C GLN A 128 20.47 5.90 -17.75
N GLU A 129 19.72 6.90 -17.30
CA GLU A 129 20.09 7.74 -16.16
C GLU A 129 20.10 6.97 -14.83
N GLN A 130 19.22 5.97 -14.68
CA GLN A 130 19.17 5.11 -13.50
C GLN A 130 20.35 4.14 -13.48
N ARG A 131 20.65 3.51 -14.62
CA ARG A 131 21.84 2.65 -14.80
C ARG A 131 23.12 3.41 -14.46
N ALA A 132 23.30 4.61 -15.02
CA ALA A 132 24.46 5.45 -14.74
C ALA A 132 24.59 5.82 -13.25
N ALA A 133 23.47 6.09 -12.56
CA ALA A 133 23.48 6.35 -11.12
C ALA A 133 23.89 5.10 -10.32
N VAL A 134 23.35 3.92 -10.67
CA VAL A 134 23.72 2.64 -10.04
C VAL A 134 25.20 2.33 -10.28
N ASP A 135 25.68 2.41 -11.51
CA ASP A 135 27.07 2.12 -11.88
C ASP A 135 28.05 3.03 -11.11
N LYS A 136 27.76 4.33 -11.05
CA LYS A 136 28.58 5.30 -10.31
C LYS A 136 28.60 5.00 -8.81
N THR A 137 27.46 4.61 -8.25
CA THR A 137 27.34 4.31 -6.82
C THR A 137 28.03 3.01 -6.46
N GLU A 138 27.81 1.95 -7.24
CA GLU A 138 28.47 0.66 -7.09
C GLU A 138 30.01 0.82 -7.13
N ALA A 139 30.53 1.56 -8.11
CA ALA A 139 31.96 1.81 -8.23
C ALA A 139 32.53 2.50 -6.98
N TYR A 140 31.83 3.53 -6.47
CA TYR A 140 32.24 4.24 -5.25
C TYR A 140 32.26 3.34 -4.02
N PHE A 141 31.21 2.55 -3.78
CA PHE A 141 31.16 1.65 -2.62
C PHE A 141 32.24 0.56 -2.72
N LYS A 142 32.48 0.01 -3.92
CA LYS A 142 33.51 -1.01 -4.14
C LYS A 142 34.94 -0.48 -3.99
N SER A 143 35.20 0.77 -4.37
CA SER A 143 36.52 1.40 -4.16
C SER A 143 36.73 1.77 -2.70
N TYR A 144 35.71 2.34 -2.05
CA TYR A 144 35.81 2.77 -0.65
C TYR A 144 36.07 1.61 0.32
N ALA A 145 35.46 0.45 0.07
CA ALA A 145 35.69 -0.77 0.83
C ALA A 145 37.16 -1.25 0.84
N LYS A 146 37.98 -0.81 -0.14
CA LYS A 146 39.39 -1.18 -0.24
C LYS A 146 40.32 -0.24 0.53
N GLU A 147 39.90 0.99 0.79
CA GLU A 147 40.82 2.07 1.18
C GLU A 147 40.56 2.66 2.57
N GLN A 148 39.36 2.51 3.14
CA GLN A 148 38.94 3.27 4.32
C GLN A 148 38.15 2.40 5.32
N GLY A 149 38.53 2.43 6.60
CA GLY A 149 37.85 1.72 7.69
C GLY A 149 36.61 2.43 8.25
N ARG A 150 35.91 3.23 7.45
CA ARG A 150 34.70 3.98 7.83
C ARG A 150 33.50 3.49 7.02
N THR A 151 32.29 3.87 7.42
CA THR A 151 31.08 3.56 6.64
C THR A 151 30.99 4.49 5.41
N PRO A 152 30.91 3.97 4.18
CA PRO A 152 30.74 4.79 2.97
C PRO A 152 29.38 5.48 2.94
N HIS A 153 29.35 6.71 2.42
CA HIS A 153 28.12 7.47 2.22
C HIS A 153 28.06 8.00 0.79
N PHE A 154 26.88 7.91 0.16
CA PHE A 154 26.66 8.40 -1.19
C PHE A 154 25.32 9.14 -1.26
N LEU A 155 25.31 10.30 -1.90
CA LEU A 155 24.11 11.12 -2.04
C LEU A 155 23.68 11.19 -3.51
N TRP A 156 22.42 10.82 -3.76
CA TRP A 156 21.78 10.99 -5.07
C TRP A 156 21.01 12.32 -5.13
N ASN A 157 21.48 13.22 -6.00
CA ASN A 157 20.71 14.42 -6.35
C ASN A 157 19.83 14.13 -7.58
N CYS A 158 18.57 13.74 -7.34
CA CYS A 158 17.65 13.30 -8.39
C CYS A 158 16.58 14.33 -8.70
N LYS A 159 16.27 14.50 -10.00
CA LYS A 159 15.06 15.20 -10.45
C LYS A 159 13.78 14.46 -10.02
N MET A 160 12.66 15.17 -10.05
CA MET A 160 11.33 14.55 -9.87
C MET A 160 11.11 13.43 -10.91
N ARG A 161 10.42 12.35 -10.49
CA ARG A 161 10.14 11.15 -11.31
C ARG A 161 11.36 10.39 -11.86
N PHE A 162 12.52 10.54 -11.21
CA PHE A 162 13.70 9.70 -11.48
C PHE A 162 13.47 8.20 -11.22
N GLY A 163 12.49 7.80 -10.40
CA GLY A 163 12.30 6.40 -10.00
C GLY A 163 13.29 5.98 -8.90
N LYS A 164 13.40 6.81 -7.84
CA LYS A 164 14.37 6.63 -6.74
C LYS A 164 14.21 5.29 -6.03
N THR A 165 12.97 4.86 -5.80
CA THR A 165 12.64 3.60 -5.12
C THR A 165 13.15 2.41 -5.91
N PHE A 166 12.63 2.20 -7.13
CA PHE A 166 13.13 1.17 -8.05
C PHE A 166 14.66 1.17 -8.23
N THR A 167 15.26 2.35 -8.44
CA THR A 167 16.72 2.46 -8.63
C THR A 167 17.50 2.05 -7.37
N THR A 168 16.97 2.35 -6.18
CA THR A 168 17.55 1.91 -4.90
C THR A 168 17.53 0.38 -4.78
N TYR A 169 16.41 -0.27 -5.11
CA TYR A 169 16.31 -1.73 -5.07
C TYR A 169 17.22 -2.40 -6.09
N GLN A 170 17.37 -1.83 -7.29
CA GLN A 170 18.31 -2.32 -8.29
C GLN A 170 19.76 -2.21 -7.83
N LEU A 171 20.14 -1.10 -7.19
CA LEU A 171 21.46 -0.97 -6.56
C LEU A 171 21.66 -2.06 -5.51
N ALA A 172 20.69 -2.26 -4.63
CA ALA A 172 20.78 -3.27 -3.57
C ALA A 172 20.88 -4.70 -4.13
N LYS A 173 20.08 -5.03 -5.16
CA LYS A 173 20.16 -6.31 -5.89
C LYS A 173 21.55 -6.51 -6.49
N ARG A 174 22.09 -5.49 -7.16
CA ARG A 174 23.42 -5.54 -7.81
C ARG A 174 24.57 -5.67 -6.79
N MET A 175 24.44 -5.02 -5.65
CA MET A 175 25.37 -5.11 -4.53
C MET A 175 25.17 -6.36 -3.65
N LYS A 176 24.15 -7.19 -3.94
CA LYS A 176 23.75 -8.38 -3.17
C LYS A 176 23.43 -8.06 -1.70
N TRP A 177 22.87 -6.88 -1.44
CA TRP A 177 22.42 -6.49 -0.10
C TRP A 177 21.09 -7.17 0.23
N THR A 178 21.06 -7.90 1.34
CA THR A 178 19.89 -8.66 1.79
C THR A 178 19.17 -8.04 2.98
N ARG A 179 19.72 -6.95 3.52
CA ARG A 179 19.19 -6.20 4.67
C ARG A 179 19.23 -4.72 4.35
N ILE A 180 18.06 -4.14 4.14
CA ILE A 180 17.92 -2.75 3.70
C ILE A 180 17.00 -2.04 4.68
N LEU A 181 17.47 -0.93 5.23
CA LEU A 181 16.69 -0.05 6.09
C LEU A 181 16.38 1.25 5.33
N VAL A 182 15.09 1.55 5.18
CA VAL A 182 14.60 2.76 4.54
C VAL A 182 14.02 3.68 5.62
N LEU A 183 14.62 4.86 5.76
CA LEU A 183 14.21 5.87 6.73
C LEU A 183 13.67 7.12 6.02
N THR A 184 12.54 7.65 6.50
CA THR A 184 11.90 8.84 5.90
C THR A 184 11.23 9.73 6.94
N PHE A 185 11.10 11.03 6.64
CA PHE A 185 10.21 11.92 7.39
C PHE A 185 8.77 11.89 6.89
N LYS A 186 8.50 11.23 5.76
CA LYS A 186 7.19 11.17 5.11
C LYS A 186 6.63 9.75 5.18
N PRO A 187 5.90 9.36 6.24
CA PRO A 187 5.39 7.99 6.40
C PRO A 187 4.48 7.55 5.23
N ALA A 188 3.74 8.48 4.64
CA ALA A 188 2.83 8.21 3.52
C ALA A 188 3.49 7.61 2.26
N VAL A 189 4.83 7.65 2.15
CA VAL A 189 5.52 7.02 1.01
C VAL A 189 5.76 5.52 1.19
N ALA A 190 5.45 4.93 2.35
CA ALA A 190 5.65 3.50 2.63
C ALA A 190 5.01 2.62 1.57
N GLN A 191 3.75 2.90 1.20
CA GLN A 191 3.00 2.14 0.22
C GLN A 191 3.69 2.13 -1.15
N ALA A 192 4.19 3.28 -1.61
CA ALA A 192 4.90 3.35 -2.88
C ALA A 192 6.22 2.57 -2.87
N TRP A 193 6.86 2.41 -1.71
CA TRP A 193 8.05 1.56 -1.55
C TRP A 193 7.71 0.08 -1.53
N GLU A 194 6.61 -0.31 -0.88
CA GLU A 194 6.11 -1.68 -0.86
C GLU A 194 5.70 -2.12 -2.26
N GLU A 195 4.89 -1.32 -2.95
CA GLU A 195 4.35 -1.65 -4.27
C GLU A 195 5.46 -1.86 -5.31
N ASP A 196 6.43 -0.95 -5.40
CA ASP A 196 7.60 -1.09 -6.30
C ASP A 196 8.40 -2.38 -6.01
N LEU A 197 8.44 -2.83 -4.74
CA LEU A 197 9.15 -4.05 -4.37
C LEU A 197 8.34 -5.31 -4.69
N MET A 198 7.04 -5.27 -4.43
CA MET A 198 6.18 -6.45 -4.45
C MET A 198 5.61 -6.77 -5.83
N THR A 199 5.57 -5.79 -6.75
CA THR A 199 4.99 -5.95 -8.10
C THR A 199 6.03 -6.17 -9.20
N HIS A 200 7.31 -5.84 -8.96
CA HIS A 200 8.34 -5.99 -9.98
C HIS A 200 8.99 -7.37 -9.98
N VAL A 201 9.14 -8.01 -11.15
CA VAL A 201 9.66 -9.38 -11.27
C VAL A 201 11.09 -9.52 -10.74
N ASP A 202 11.90 -8.46 -10.85
CA ASP A 202 13.30 -8.46 -10.38
C ASP A 202 13.49 -8.71 -8.89
N PHE A 203 12.48 -8.41 -8.08
CA PHE A 203 12.57 -8.50 -6.62
C PHE A 203 11.79 -9.70 -6.10
N ASP A 204 11.59 -10.72 -6.94
CA ASP A 204 10.96 -11.95 -6.50
C ASP A 204 11.69 -12.57 -5.31
N GLY A 205 10.90 -13.06 -4.36
CA GLY A 205 11.41 -13.53 -3.08
C GLY A 205 11.75 -12.44 -2.06
N TRP A 206 11.73 -11.15 -2.38
CA TRP A 206 11.98 -10.10 -1.40
C TRP A 206 10.77 -9.91 -0.48
N GLN A 207 11.03 -9.46 0.75
CA GLN A 207 10.04 -9.22 1.79
C GLN A 207 10.09 -7.75 2.21
N PHE A 208 8.90 -7.14 2.40
CA PHE A 208 8.74 -5.78 2.87
C PHE A 208 8.19 -5.77 4.29
N ILE A 209 8.77 -4.97 5.16
CA ILE A 209 8.35 -4.80 6.55
C ILE A 209 8.14 -3.32 6.81
N ALA A 210 6.94 -2.95 7.24
CA ALA A 210 6.62 -1.59 7.65
C ALA A 210 5.58 -1.62 8.75
N ARG A 211 5.53 -0.56 9.56
CA ARG A 211 4.47 -0.40 10.55
C ARG A 211 3.11 -0.37 9.85
N ASN A 212 2.19 -1.22 10.28
CA ASN A 212 0.80 -1.21 9.83
C ASN A 212 -0.15 -1.31 11.03
N LEU A 213 -1.46 -1.34 10.78
CA LEU A 213 -2.47 -1.41 11.84
C LEU A 213 -2.51 -2.76 12.57
N GLU A 214 -1.96 -3.80 11.97
CA GLU A 214 -2.10 -5.18 12.40
C GLU A 214 -0.87 -5.69 13.16
N ALA A 215 0.31 -5.16 12.85
CA ALA A 215 1.58 -5.60 13.42
C ALA A 215 2.63 -4.50 13.49
N THR A 216 3.43 -4.57 14.55
CA THR A 216 4.62 -3.75 14.78
C THR A 216 5.74 -4.14 13.81
N ILE A 217 6.74 -3.26 13.66
CA ILE A 217 7.91 -3.56 12.82
C ILE A 217 8.69 -4.73 13.43
N ASP A 218 8.80 -4.76 14.76
CA ASP A 218 9.45 -5.84 15.50
C ASP A 218 8.80 -7.19 15.24
N TYR A 219 7.49 -7.27 15.42
CA TYR A 219 6.76 -8.52 15.24
C TYR A 219 6.94 -9.07 13.83
N GLN A 220 6.76 -8.22 12.80
CA GLN A 220 6.96 -8.62 11.41
C GLN A 220 8.41 -9.02 11.14
N PHE A 221 9.38 -8.30 11.72
CA PHE A 221 10.79 -8.64 11.57
C PHE A 221 11.11 -10.00 12.17
N GLU A 222 10.70 -10.29 13.41
CA GLU A 222 10.94 -11.58 14.07
C GLU A 222 10.38 -12.75 13.28
N HIS A 223 9.20 -12.59 12.68
CA HIS A 223 8.51 -13.65 11.94
C HIS A 223 8.89 -13.73 10.45
N ALA A 224 9.69 -12.79 9.93
CA ALA A 224 10.11 -12.81 8.55
C ALA A 224 11.23 -13.83 8.28
N ASP A 225 11.23 -14.40 7.08
CA ASP A 225 12.26 -15.34 6.66
C ASP A 225 13.60 -14.63 6.48
N LYS A 226 14.52 -14.86 7.42
CA LYS A 226 15.85 -14.25 7.43
C LYS A 226 16.75 -14.74 6.30
N THR A 227 16.44 -15.84 5.62
CA THR A 227 17.25 -16.32 4.50
C THR A 227 17.02 -15.49 3.23
N ARG A 228 15.88 -14.80 3.15
CA ARG A 228 15.48 -13.98 2.00
C ARG A 228 15.83 -12.50 2.20
N PRO A 229 15.95 -11.71 1.12
CA PRO A 229 16.16 -10.27 1.21
C PRO A 229 15.01 -9.56 1.95
N LEU A 230 15.36 -8.66 2.86
CA LEU A 230 14.44 -7.90 3.71
C LEU A 230 14.63 -6.40 3.48
N VAL A 231 13.52 -5.71 3.23
CA VAL A 231 13.42 -4.25 3.24
C VAL A 231 12.59 -3.86 4.45
N VAL A 232 13.22 -3.19 5.42
CA VAL A 232 12.54 -2.60 6.57
C VAL A 232 12.35 -1.12 6.29
N PHE A 233 11.10 -0.68 6.30
CA PHE A 233 10.72 0.70 6.11
C PHE A 233 10.16 1.26 7.42
N GLY A 234 10.60 2.45 7.79
CA GLY A 234 9.90 3.19 8.83
C GLY A 234 10.24 4.67 8.82
N SER A 235 9.34 5.45 9.41
CA SER A 235 9.53 6.88 9.53
C SER A 235 10.48 7.21 10.68
N PHE A 236 11.11 8.39 10.64
CA PHE A 236 11.86 8.88 11.79
C PHE A 236 11.00 8.96 13.06
N GLN A 237 9.68 9.13 12.96
CA GLN A 237 8.80 9.07 14.14
C GLN A 237 8.66 7.64 14.67
N ASP A 238 8.66 6.63 13.80
CA ASP A 238 8.64 5.23 14.23
C ASP A 238 9.93 4.86 14.96
N PHE A 239 11.07 5.38 14.50
CA PHE A 239 12.40 5.05 15.03
C PHE A 239 12.89 5.97 16.16
N LEU A 240 12.49 7.24 16.19
CA LEU A 240 12.93 8.23 17.17
C LEU A 240 11.81 8.70 18.11
N GLY A 241 10.56 8.29 17.85
CA GLY A 241 9.41 8.68 18.66
C GLY A 241 9.47 8.13 20.08
N LYS A 242 8.90 8.89 21.04
CA LYS A 242 8.74 8.48 22.44
C LYS A 242 7.75 7.32 22.54
N ASN A 243 7.90 6.49 23.57
CA ASN A 243 7.01 5.36 23.81
C ASN A 243 5.59 5.86 24.14
N THR A 244 4.60 5.59 23.29
CA THR A 244 3.23 6.15 23.42
C THR A 244 2.50 5.70 24.68
N ALA A 245 2.92 4.59 25.30
CA ALA A 245 2.37 4.11 26.56
C ALA A 245 2.90 4.88 27.79
N ASN A 246 4.16 5.34 27.76
CA ASN A 246 4.87 5.76 28.99
C ASN A 246 5.51 7.17 28.89
N GLY A 247 5.42 7.84 27.73
CA GLY A 247 5.98 9.20 27.53
C GLY A 247 7.52 9.30 27.61
N GLY A 248 8.22 8.20 27.87
CA GLY A 248 9.68 8.12 27.97
C GLY A 248 10.40 7.99 26.63
N MET A 249 11.71 8.25 26.63
CA MET A 249 12.60 7.90 25.51
C MET A 249 12.65 6.38 25.35
N LYS A 250 12.64 5.89 24.09
CA LYS A 250 12.78 4.46 23.79
C LYS A 250 14.11 3.92 24.30
N LEU A 251 14.09 2.70 24.85
CA LEU A 251 15.30 1.97 25.20
C LEU A 251 16.11 1.74 23.91
N LYS A 252 17.44 1.93 24.00
CA LYS A 252 18.34 1.67 22.88
C LYS A 252 18.14 0.22 22.43
N HIS A 253 17.85 0.03 21.13
CA HIS A 253 17.77 -1.25 20.41
C HIS A 253 16.40 -1.94 20.27
N GLU A 254 15.30 -1.34 20.75
CA GLU A 254 13.94 -1.86 20.51
C GLU A 254 13.23 -1.05 19.41
N TRP A 255 12.51 -1.74 18.53
CA TRP A 255 11.76 -1.12 17.44
C TRP A 255 10.33 -0.84 17.97
N ALA A 256 9.44 -0.28 17.15
CA ALA A 256 8.06 -0.02 17.56
C ALA A 256 7.13 -1.11 17.05
#